data_AF-A0A183UFW7-F1
#
_entry.id   AF-A0A183UFW7-F1
#
_cell.length_a   1.000
_cell.length_b   1.000
_cell.length_c   1.000
_cell.angle_alpha   90.00
_cell.angle_beta   90.00
_cell.angle_gamma   90.00
#
_symmetry.space_group_name_H-M   'P 1'
#
loop_
_entity.id
_entity.type
_entity.pdbx_description
1 polymer ?
#
loop_
_entity_poly.entity_id
_entity_poly.type
_entity_poly.pdbx_seq_one_letter_code
_entity_poly.pdbx_strand_id
1 'polypeptide(L)'
;MKPFVGKFQGDIDGIDENFLKQSADVLYSALRNKQLLWPNGVVLYELDPAFSNIEVCQDFAAADEVAVLKGAFSEYRRHTCVHFEKRQNQRDYLYITKGLGLDTIPVGKTGGRQEISLGRGCLFHEIVVHELMHAVGFWHEHSRADRDEHIHVRWDNILPGMQSQFDKISGALQDLQGENYDYRSIMHYDSTAFSRNGQNTMEAVDKRFTTVIGSALKLSVIDIKKVIIQVSCRKLAEFLYKCQARKKKILRVTATTPSTQNTETPQLCEDEFADCAYFEEYCRRASFAHIMNLHCPFTCNQCSQFK
;
A
#
# COMPACT_ATOMS: atom_id res chain seq x y z
N MET A 1 -12.77 -28.57 10.73
CA MET A 1 -11.96 -27.55 10.02
C MET A 1 -12.88 -26.78 9.10
N LYS A 2 -13.10 -25.49 9.36
CA LYS A 2 -13.76 -24.61 8.37
C LYS A 2 -12.74 -24.37 7.24
N PRO A 3 -13.14 -24.43 5.96
CA PRO A 3 -12.23 -24.10 4.86
C PRO A 3 -11.78 -22.64 5.03
N PHE A 4 -10.51 -22.37 4.76
CA PHE A 4 -10.00 -21.02 4.57
C PHE A 4 -10.82 -20.40 3.42
N VAL A 5 -11.75 -19.51 3.75
CA VAL A 5 -12.33 -18.62 2.75
C VAL A 5 -11.21 -17.65 2.40
N GLY A 6 -10.67 -17.74 1.18
CA GLY A 6 -9.60 -16.85 0.73
C GLY A 6 -10.07 -15.39 0.76
N LYS A 7 -9.17 -14.48 1.15
CA LYS A 7 -9.40 -13.03 1.12
C LYS A 7 -9.45 -12.54 -0.33
N PHE A 8 -10.18 -11.46 -0.59
CA PHE A 8 -10.16 -10.85 -1.91
C PHE A 8 -8.87 -10.06 -2.06
N GLN A 9 -8.08 -10.37 -3.08
CA GLN A 9 -6.78 -9.70 -3.32
C GLN A 9 -5.93 -9.61 -2.04
N GLY A 10 -5.73 -10.71 -1.32
CA GLY A 10 -4.72 -10.87 -0.27
C GLY A 10 -5.11 -10.28 1.08
N ASP A 11 -5.76 -9.12 1.07
CA ASP A 11 -5.91 -8.21 2.21
C ASP A 11 -7.28 -7.50 2.26
N ILE A 12 -8.20 -7.72 1.31
CA ILE A 12 -9.54 -7.12 1.36
C ILE A 12 -10.60 -8.09 1.89
N ASP A 13 -11.31 -7.64 2.92
CA ASP A 13 -12.41 -8.37 3.55
C ASP A 13 -13.80 -7.84 3.15
N GLY A 14 -14.82 -8.70 3.26
CA GLY A 14 -16.22 -8.30 3.18
C GLY A 14 -16.78 -8.09 1.77
N ILE A 15 -16.10 -8.59 0.73
CA ILE A 15 -16.58 -8.56 -0.65
C ILE A 15 -17.39 -9.82 -0.97
N ASP A 16 -18.61 -9.63 -1.46
CA ASP A 16 -19.39 -10.70 -2.09
C ASP A 16 -18.99 -10.80 -3.58
N GLU A 17 -18.44 -11.96 -3.96
CA GLU A 17 -17.93 -12.24 -5.31
C GLU A 17 -18.96 -12.03 -6.43
N ASN A 18 -20.26 -12.03 -6.12
CA ASN A 18 -21.30 -11.74 -7.09
C ASN A 18 -21.33 -10.26 -7.51
N PHE A 19 -20.85 -9.35 -6.67
CA PHE A 19 -20.71 -7.92 -7.02
C PHE A 19 -19.56 -7.67 -8.01
N LEU A 20 -18.58 -8.58 -8.11
CA LEU A 20 -17.47 -8.49 -9.06
C LEU A 20 -17.89 -8.85 -10.49
N LYS A 21 -19.00 -9.58 -10.67
CA LYS A 21 -19.43 -10.16 -11.95
C LYS A 21 -20.35 -9.25 -12.77
N GLN A 22 -20.64 -8.01 -12.36
CA GLN A 22 -21.52 -7.10 -13.10
C GLN A 22 -20.78 -6.09 -14.00
N SER A 23 -21.14 -6.20 -15.29
CA SER A 23 -20.93 -5.35 -16.47
C SER A 23 -19.51 -4.98 -16.89
N ALA A 24 -19.22 -5.41 -18.12
CA ALA A 24 -18.12 -4.98 -18.97
C ALA A 24 -18.17 -3.48 -19.27
N ASP A 25 -16.98 -2.94 -19.50
CA ASP A 25 -16.67 -1.58 -19.93
C ASP A 25 -17.07 -0.49 -18.95
N VAL A 26 -16.13 -0.14 -18.05
CA VAL A 26 -15.86 1.19 -17.47
C VAL A 26 -14.86 1.00 -16.29
N LEU A 27 -13.94 1.96 -16.09
CA LEU A 27 -12.65 1.87 -15.36
C LEU A 27 -12.81 1.90 -13.81
N TYR A 28 -11.80 1.79 -12.91
CA TYR A 28 -11.40 2.90 -11.99
C TYR A 28 -10.70 2.41 -10.64
N SER A 29 -10.33 3.19 -9.58
CA SER A 29 -9.65 2.67 -8.33
C SER A 29 -10.12 3.17 -6.94
N ALA A 30 -10.85 4.29 -6.82
CA ALA A 30 -11.42 4.82 -5.57
C ALA A 30 -12.86 4.35 -5.36
N LEU A 31 -13.38 4.21 -4.13
CA LEU A 31 -14.79 3.86 -3.89
C LEU A 31 -15.77 4.86 -4.53
N ARG A 32 -16.72 4.36 -5.31
CA ARG A 32 -17.76 5.21 -5.93
C ARG A 32 -18.89 5.58 -4.97
N ASN A 33 -19.26 4.70 -4.04
CA ASN A 33 -20.36 4.94 -3.10
C ASN A 33 -19.91 5.86 -1.94
N LYS A 34 -20.35 7.12 -1.99
CA LYS A 34 -20.00 8.14 -0.97
C LYS A 34 -20.54 7.84 0.43
N GLN A 35 -21.53 6.94 0.58
CA GLN A 35 -22.04 6.54 1.90
C GLN A 35 -21.03 5.67 2.67
N LEU A 36 -20.12 5.02 1.95
CA LEU A 36 -19.03 4.23 2.50
C LEU A 36 -17.80 5.10 2.81
N LEU A 37 -17.92 6.43 2.80
CA LEU A 37 -16.82 7.32 3.17
C LEU A 37 -16.94 7.73 4.63
N TRP A 38 -15.77 7.94 5.25
CA TRP A 38 -15.69 8.51 6.58
C TRP A 38 -16.15 9.98 6.59
N PRO A 39 -17.09 10.35 7.46
CA PRO A 39 -17.57 11.73 7.54
C PRO A 39 -16.42 12.72 7.75
N ASN A 40 -16.36 13.76 6.92
CA ASN A 40 -15.34 14.82 6.96
C ASN A 40 -13.88 14.33 6.84
N GLY A 41 -13.65 13.10 6.38
CA GLY A 41 -12.31 12.50 6.34
C GLY A 41 -11.74 12.17 7.72
N VAL A 42 -12.57 12.09 8.76
CA VAL A 42 -12.14 11.68 10.09
C VAL A 42 -12.40 10.19 10.27
N VAL A 43 -11.32 9.41 10.33
CA VAL A 43 -11.35 7.99 10.65
C VAL A 43 -11.14 7.83 12.15
N LEU A 44 -12.18 7.39 12.85
CA LEU A 44 -12.09 7.13 14.28
C LEU A 44 -11.46 5.76 14.51
N TYR A 45 -10.48 5.67 15.41
CA TYR A 45 -9.78 4.42 15.67
C TYR A 45 -9.73 4.06 17.15
N GLU A 46 -9.62 2.76 17.42
CA GLU A 46 -9.35 2.17 18.73
C GLU A 46 -8.24 1.14 18.56
N LEU A 47 -7.26 1.14 19.48
CA LEU A 47 -6.16 0.18 19.45
C LEU A 47 -6.47 -0.98 20.39
N ASP A 48 -6.17 -2.19 19.95
CA ASP A 48 -6.13 -3.37 20.79
C ASP A 48 -5.15 -3.17 21.96
N PRO A 49 -5.53 -3.50 23.20
CA PRO A 49 -4.64 -3.46 24.35
C PRO A 49 -3.31 -4.21 24.15
N ALA A 50 -3.25 -5.18 23.24
CA ALA A 50 -2.03 -5.88 22.86
C ALA A 50 -0.92 -4.96 22.30
N PHE A 51 -1.26 -3.76 21.80
CA PHE A 51 -0.27 -2.73 21.46
C PHE A 51 0.38 -2.06 22.69
N SER A 52 -0.20 -2.23 23.88
CA SER A 52 0.36 -1.75 25.16
C SER A 52 1.28 -2.77 25.83
N ASN A 53 1.14 -4.05 25.45
CA ASN A 53 1.99 -5.13 25.91
C ASN A 53 3.17 -5.24 24.94
N ILE A 54 4.29 -4.62 25.33
CA ILE A 54 5.57 -4.75 24.64
C ILE A 54 6.03 -6.21 24.79
N GLU A 55 5.66 -7.08 23.86
CA GLU A 55 6.47 -8.27 23.59
C GLU A 55 7.75 -7.73 22.94
N VAL A 56 8.77 -7.52 23.77
CA VAL A 56 10.13 -7.17 23.36
C VAL A 56 10.61 -8.33 22.48
N CYS A 57 10.70 -8.14 21.16
CA CYS A 57 11.66 -8.92 20.38
C CYS A 57 13.02 -8.59 21.00
N GLN A 58 13.57 -9.55 21.76
CA GLN A 58 14.88 -9.41 22.35
C GLN A 58 15.87 -9.12 21.23
N ASP A 59 16.59 -8.00 21.38
CA ASP A 59 17.87 -7.65 20.74
C ASP A 59 17.91 -6.52 19.71
N PHE A 60 16.80 -5.86 19.35
CA PHE A 60 16.84 -4.51 18.74
C PHE A 60 15.80 -3.61 19.41
N ALA A 61 16.10 -2.31 19.53
CA ALA A 61 15.18 -1.35 20.12
C ALA A 61 13.85 -1.40 19.38
N ALA A 62 12.87 -2.10 19.96
CA ALA A 62 11.53 -2.22 19.42
C ALA A 62 11.04 -0.81 19.09
N ALA A 63 10.94 -0.51 17.79
CA ALA A 63 10.21 0.66 17.35
C ALA A 63 8.83 0.51 17.98
N ASP A 64 8.45 1.45 18.83
CA ASP A 64 7.13 1.48 19.42
C ASP A 64 6.12 1.33 18.26
N GLU A 65 5.44 0.19 18.15
CA GLU A 65 4.49 -0.07 17.06
C GLU A 65 3.43 1.05 17.01
N VAL A 66 3.14 1.65 18.17
CA VAL A 66 2.30 2.85 18.28
C VAL A 66 2.97 4.06 17.64
N ALA A 67 4.29 4.20 17.71
CA ALA A 67 5.03 5.23 16.98
C ALA A 67 4.99 5.01 15.47
N VAL A 68 5.09 3.77 14.97
CA VAL A 68 4.93 3.49 13.54
C VAL A 68 3.50 3.80 13.07
N LEU A 69 2.47 3.36 13.82
CA LEU A 69 1.07 3.74 13.57
C LEU A 69 0.88 5.25 13.55
N LYS A 70 1.44 5.98 14.53
CA LYS A 70 1.40 7.45 14.57
C LYS A 70 2.15 8.07 13.39
N GLY A 71 3.24 7.45 12.93
CA GLY A 71 3.97 7.84 11.73
C GLY A 71 3.09 7.80 10.50
N ALA A 72 2.37 6.68 10.29
CA ALA A 72 1.41 6.53 9.21
C ALA A 72 0.26 7.55 9.31
N PHE A 73 -0.32 7.75 10.50
CA PHE A 73 -1.34 8.79 10.72
C PHE A 73 -0.83 10.19 10.38
N SER A 74 0.43 10.49 10.72
CA SER A 74 1.08 11.75 10.42
C SER A 74 1.28 11.94 8.92
N GLU A 75 1.58 10.87 8.18
CA GLU A 75 1.70 10.93 6.72
C GLU A 75 0.40 11.39 6.04
N TYR A 76 -0.74 10.81 6.42
CA TYR A 76 -2.05 11.25 5.94
C TYR A 76 -2.34 12.68 6.34
N ARG A 77 -2.11 13.03 7.61
CA ARG A 77 -2.35 14.38 8.13
C ARG A 77 -1.50 15.45 7.44
N ARG A 78 -0.27 15.11 7.03
CA ARG A 78 0.67 16.05 6.39
C ARG A 78 0.34 16.33 4.93
N HIS A 79 -0.21 15.35 4.22
CA HIS A 79 -0.42 15.45 2.78
C HIS A 79 -1.88 15.59 2.35
N THR A 80 -2.81 15.17 3.20
CA THR A 80 -4.24 15.09 2.89
C THR A 80 -5.06 15.83 3.95
N CYS A 81 -6.39 15.78 3.87
CA CYS A 81 -7.26 16.20 4.97
C CYS A 81 -7.79 15.04 5.80
N VAL A 82 -7.29 13.82 5.59
CA VAL A 82 -7.68 12.67 6.40
C VAL A 82 -7.03 12.78 7.77
N HIS A 83 -7.83 12.55 8.81
CA HIS A 83 -7.40 12.59 10.21
C HIS A 83 -7.79 11.29 10.90
N PHE A 84 -6.81 10.69 11.57
CA PHE A 84 -7.04 9.54 12.43
C PHE A 84 -7.16 10.03 13.87
N GLU A 85 -8.32 9.83 14.49
CA GLU A 85 -8.62 10.32 15.83
C GLU A 85 -9.05 9.18 16.74
N LYS A 86 -8.61 9.22 18.00
CA LYS A 86 -9.02 8.21 18.98
C LYS A 86 -10.53 8.27 19.18
N ARG A 87 -11.17 7.12 19.05
CA ARG A 87 -12.57 6.93 19.38
C ARG A 87 -12.84 7.24 20.85
N GLN A 88 -14.03 7.76 21.13
CA GLN A 88 -14.58 7.88 22.48
C GLN A 88 -15.76 6.91 22.64
N ASN A 89 -16.89 7.20 21.99
CA ASN A 89 -18.13 6.44 22.13
C ASN A 89 -18.88 6.26 20.79
N GLN A 90 -18.26 6.65 19.68
CA GLN A 90 -18.87 6.62 18.36
C GLN A 90 -19.12 5.17 17.91
N ARG A 91 -20.20 4.96 17.15
CA ARG A 91 -20.62 3.63 16.69
C ARG A 91 -19.72 3.08 15.60
N ASP A 92 -19.34 3.93 14.64
CA ASP A 92 -18.54 3.56 13.48
C ASP A 92 -17.07 3.90 13.75
N TYR A 93 -16.19 2.91 13.71
CA TYR A 93 -14.76 3.09 14.00
C TYR A 93 -13.92 1.90 13.51
N LEU A 94 -12.64 2.18 13.29
CA LEU A 94 -11.61 1.21 12.97
C LEU A 94 -11.01 0.63 14.25
N TYR A 95 -11.07 -0.68 14.43
CA TYR A 95 -10.40 -1.38 15.52
C TYR A 95 -9.11 -2.01 15.00
N ILE A 96 -7.97 -1.46 15.42
CA ILE A 96 -6.65 -1.92 15.00
C ILE A 96 -6.20 -3.01 15.97
N THR A 97 -6.04 -4.24 15.48
CA THR A 97 -5.66 -5.42 16.27
C THR A 97 -4.38 -6.08 15.78
N LYS A 98 -3.73 -6.85 16.66
CA LYS A 98 -2.54 -7.66 16.33
C LYS A 98 -2.97 -9.04 15.83
N GLY A 99 -2.93 -9.23 14.52
CA GLY A 99 -3.28 -10.48 13.84
C GLY A 99 -2.17 -11.53 13.87
N LEU A 100 -2.56 -12.79 13.62
CA LEU A 100 -1.65 -13.91 13.38
C LEU A 100 -1.35 -14.14 11.88
N GLY A 101 -1.70 -13.22 10.98
CA GLY A 101 -1.59 -13.43 9.54
C GLY A 101 -1.58 -12.14 8.71
N LEU A 102 -1.86 -12.27 7.40
CA LEU A 102 -1.88 -11.17 6.42
C LEU A 102 -2.78 -10.03 6.90
N ASP A 103 -2.33 -8.80 6.64
CA ASP A 103 -3.09 -7.61 6.97
C ASP A 103 -4.44 -7.63 6.25
N THR A 104 -5.47 -7.07 6.88
CA THR A 104 -6.81 -7.13 6.29
C THR A 104 -7.67 -5.97 6.70
N ILE A 105 -8.44 -5.46 5.75
CA ILE A 105 -9.42 -4.43 6.03
C ILE A 105 -10.54 -4.37 4.97
N PRO A 106 -11.77 -4.02 5.38
CA PRO A 106 -12.79 -3.62 4.41
C PRO A 106 -12.42 -2.30 3.73
N VAL A 107 -12.75 -2.17 2.44
CA VAL A 107 -12.56 -0.90 1.73
C VAL A 107 -13.65 0.09 2.16
N GLY A 108 -13.22 1.23 2.73
CA GLY A 108 -14.09 2.29 3.23
C GLY A 108 -14.74 2.02 4.60
N LYS A 109 -15.76 2.82 4.91
CA LYS A 109 -16.58 2.74 6.12
C LYS A 109 -17.75 1.78 5.93
N THR A 110 -17.65 0.59 6.51
CA THR A 110 -18.71 -0.44 6.46
C THR A 110 -19.75 -0.32 7.58
N GLY A 111 -19.44 0.48 8.61
CA GLY A 111 -20.32 0.78 9.75
C GLY A 111 -20.11 -0.16 10.94
N GLY A 112 -20.35 0.34 12.15
CA GLY A 112 -20.01 -0.37 13.39
C GLY A 112 -18.50 -0.48 13.63
N ARG A 113 -18.10 -1.47 14.44
CA ARG A 113 -16.68 -1.86 14.60
C ARG A 113 -16.23 -2.58 13.33
N GLN A 114 -15.29 -2.00 12.60
CA GLN A 114 -14.58 -2.67 11.51
C GLN A 114 -13.13 -2.92 11.93
N GLU A 115 -12.65 -4.14 11.74
CA GLU A 115 -11.32 -4.53 12.18
C GLU A 115 -10.30 -4.31 11.07
N ILE A 116 -9.11 -3.87 11.48
CA ILE A 116 -7.88 -3.98 10.69
C ILE A 116 -6.92 -4.84 11.49
N SER A 117 -6.50 -5.93 10.88
CA SER A 117 -5.50 -6.82 11.48
C SER A 117 -4.13 -6.40 10.98
N LEU A 118 -3.21 -6.09 11.89
CA LEU A 118 -1.81 -5.85 11.57
C LEU A 118 -0.97 -7.01 12.12
N GLY A 119 -0.15 -7.64 11.28
CA GLY A 119 0.65 -8.81 11.65
C GLY A 119 1.61 -8.56 12.83
N ARG A 120 1.75 -9.53 13.74
CA ARG A 120 2.73 -9.47 14.84
C ARG A 120 4.17 -9.44 14.32
N GLY A 121 4.98 -8.50 14.82
CA GLY A 121 6.45 -8.50 14.66
C GLY A 121 7.00 -7.86 13.38
N CYS A 122 6.16 -7.31 12.50
CA CYS A 122 6.57 -6.76 11.19
C CYS A 122 5.70 -5.54 10.80
N LEU A 123 5.39 -4.66 11.76
CA LEU A 123 4.58 -3.48 11.51
C LEU A 123 5.44 -2.41 10.83
N PHE A 124 5.50 -2.46 9.50
CA PHE A 124 6.22 -1.50 8.68
C PHE A 124 5.32 -0.30 8.34
N HIS A 125 5.93 0.89 8.24
CA HIS A 125 5.20 2.14 8.03
C HIS A 125 4.38 2.10 6.74
N GLU A 126 4.97 1.62 5.65
CA GLU A 126 4.37 1.54 4.32
C GLU A 126 3.18 0.57 4.27
N ILE A 127 3.24 -0.54 5.01
CA ILE A 127 2.13 -1.49 5.14
C ILE A 127 0.97 -0.83 5.88
N VAL A 128 1.23 -0.16 7.01
CA VAL A 128 0.19 0.58 7.71
C VAL A 128 -0.42 1.66 6.81
N VAL A 129 0.40 2.40 6.05
CA VAL A 129 -0.10 3.42 5.11
C VAL A 129 -1.01 2.80 4.05
N HIS A 130 -0.66 1.62 3.51
CA HIS A 130 -1.44 0.85 2.55
C HIS A 130 -2.81 0.44 3.11
N GLU A 131 -2.82 -0.23 4.26
CA GLU A 131 -4.07 -0.69 4.89
C GLU A 131 -4.99 0.47 5.28
N LEU A 132 -4.42 1.57 5.76
CA LEU A 132 -5.20 2.78 6.03
C LEU A 132 -5.78 3.38 4.74
N MET A 133 -5.16 3.18 3.59
CA MET A 133 -5.68 3.68 2.31
C MET A 133 -6.91 2.89 1.87
N HIS A 134 -6.92 1.58 2.11
CA HIS A 134 -8.14 0.78 1.99
C HIS A 134 -9.24 1.29 2.93
N ALA A 135 -8.91 1.58 4.20
CA ALA A 135 -9.86 2.16 5.17
C ALA A 135 -10.49 3.46 4.67
N VAL A 136 -9.68 4.31 4.00
CA VAL A 136 -10.11 5.59 3.42
C VAL A 136 -11.00 5.37 2.20
N GLY A 137 -10.87 4.23 1.50
CA GLY A 137 -11.78 3.81 0.46
C GLY A 137 -11.13 3.60 -0.90
N PHE A 138 -9.91 3.06 -0.95
CA PHE A 138 -9.23 2.74 -2.19
C PHE A 138 -9.08 1.23 -2.36
N TRP A 139 -9.17 0.78 -3.61
CA TRP A 139 -8.80 -0.57 -4.01
C TRP A 139 -7.36 -0.57 -4.51
N HIS A 140 -6.83 -1.75 -4.79
CA HIS A 140 -5.54 -1.87 -5.46
C HIS A 140 -5.51 -1.21 -6.84
N GLU A 141 -4.36 -0.65 -7.17
CA GLU A 141 -4.12 0.03 -8.45
C GLU A 141 -4.09 -0.99 -9.60
N HIS A 142 -3.53 -2.20 -9.39
CA HIS A 142 -3.52 -3.27 -10.40
C HIS A 142 -4.89 -3.93 -10.61
N SER A 143 -5.91 -3.47 -9.89
CA SER A 143 -7.28 -3.98 -9.99
C SER A 143 -8.19 -3.05 -10.78
N ARG A 144 -7.64 -1.92 -11.25
CA ARG A 144 -8.35 -1.00 -12.14
C ARG A 144 -8.84 -1.71 -13.40
N ALA A 145 -9.99 -1.29 -13.89
CA ALA A 145 -10.54 -1.88 -15.11
C ALA A 145 -9.70 -1.58 -16.38
N ASP A 146 -8.94 -0.47 -16.40
CA ASP A 146 -8.00 -0.09 -17.48
C ASP A 146 -6.59 -0.66 -17.32
N ARG A 147 -6.33 -1.46 -16.27
CA ARG A 147 -4.97 -1.92 -15.98
C ARG A 147 -4.28 -2.59 -17.17
N ASP A 148 -5.04 -3.23 -18.07
CA ASP A 148 -4.48 -4.04 -19.15
C ASP A 148 -3.85 -3.14 -20.24
N GLU A 149 -4.09 -1.82 -20.21
CA GLU A 149 -3.38 -0.81 -20.99
C GLU A 149 -2.02 -0.43 -20.39
N HIS A 150 -1.78 -0.82 -19.13
CA HIS A 150 -0.65 -0.38 -18.31
C HIS A 150 0.25 -1.52 -17.85
N ILE A 151 -0.32 -2.70 -17.62
CA ILE A 151 0.38 -3.90 -17.16
C ILE A 151 -0.09 -5.14 -17.94
N HIS A 152 0.75 -6.17 -17.92
CA HIS A 152 0.46 -7.50 -18.41
C HIS A 152 0.50 -8.49 -17.24
N VAL A 153 -0.61 -9.20 -17.01
CA VAL A 153 -0.67 -10.29 -16.03
C VAL A 153 -0.20 -11.59 -16.68
N ARG A 154 0.84 -12.20 -16.12
CA ARG A 154 1.39 -13.50 -16.51
C ARG A 154 0.67 -14.60 -15.74
N TRP A 155 -0.52 -14.98 -16.21
CA TRP A 155 -1.37 -15.98 -15.56
C TRP A 155 -0.67 -17.32 -15.30
N ASP A 156 0.22 -17.73 -16.19
CA ASP A 156 1.02 -18.95 -16.04
C ASP A 156 2.07 -18.88 -14.93
N ASN A 157 2.38 -17.70 -14.39
CA ASN A 157 3.31 -17.55 -13.26
C ASN A 157 2.58 -17.49 -11.92
N ILE A 158 1.25 -17.37 -11.89
CA ILE A 158 0.46 -17.25 -10.66
C ILE A 158 0.27 -18.62 -10.00
N LEU A 159 0.35 -18.66 -8.66
CA LEU A 159 0.03 -19.82 -7.84
C LEU A 159 -1.36 -20.37 -8.19
N PRO A 160 -1.51 -21.69 -8.45
CA PRO A 160 -2.82 -22.28 -8.67
C PRO A 160 -3.80 -21.97 -7.52
N GLY A 161 -4.97 -21.43 -7.86
CA GLY A 161 -5.97 -20.99 -6.88
C GLY A 161 -5.88 -19.51 -6.49
N MET A 162 -4.83 -18.80 -6.89
CA MET A 162 -4.62 -17.37 -6.59
C MET A 162 -4.94 -16.45 -7.78
N GLN A 163 -5.54 -16.95 -8.85
CA GLN A 163 -5.88 -16.14 -10.02
C GLN A 163 -6.86 -15.01 -9.68
N SER A 164 -7.82 -15.26 -8.78
CA SER A 164 -8.81 -14.25 -8.37
C SER A 164 -8.19 -13.03 -7.68
N GLN A 165 -6.96 -13.14 -7.18
CA GLN A 165 -6.22 -12.02 -6.58
C GLN A 165 -5.80 -10.97 -7.63
N PHE A 166 -5.90 -11.32 -8.90
CA PHE A 166 -5.68 -10.44 -10.04
C PHE A 166 -6.98 -10.13 -10.77
N ASP A 167 -8.15 -10.40 -10.20
CA ASP A 167 -9.41 -9.99 -10.83
C ASP A 167 -9.51 -8.46 -10.83
N LYS A 168 -10.03 -7.90 -11.93
CA LYS A 168 -10.35 -6.47 -11.99
C LYS A 168 -11.60 -6.21 -11.16
N ILE A 169 -11.65 -5.09 -10.47
CA ILE A 169 -12.89 -4.63 -9.85
C ILE A 169 -13.75 -3.99 -10.93
N SER A 170 -15.07 -4.22 -10.86
CA SER A 170 -16.04 -3.58 -11.75
C SER A 170 -16.01 -2.06 -11.59
N GLY A 171 -16.01 -1.32 -12.70
CA GLY A 171 -16.12 0.14 -12.68
C GLY A 171 -17.44 0.69 -12.15
N ALA A 172 -18.43 -0.17 -11.91
CA ALA A 172 -19.61 0.18 -11.13
C ALA A 172 -19.25 0.53 -9.67
N LEU A 173 -18.17 -0.02 -9.13
CA LEU A 173 -17.75 0.12 -7.74
C LEU A 173 -16.64 1.17 -7.53
N GLN A 174 -16.06 1.69 -8.62
CA GLN A 174 -14.84 2.50 -8.56
C GLN A 174 -14.91 3.86 -9.30
N ASP A 175 -14.00 4.80 -8.97
CA ASP A 175 -13.76 6.11 -9.63
C ASP A 175 -12.23 6.44 -9.74
N LEU A 176 -11.72 6.85 -10.92
CA LEU A 176 -10.28 7.21 -11.16
C LEU A 176 -10.06 8.65 -10.76
N GLN A 177 -11.15 9.41 -10.62
CA GLN A 177 -11.12 10.80 -10.23
C GLN A 177 -10.31 11.65 -11.23
N GLY A 178 -10.24 11.19 -12.50
CA GLY A 178 -9.51 11.84 -13.58
C GLY A 178 -7.99 11.68 -13.53
N GLU A 179 -7.44 10.78 -12.70
CA GLU A 179 -6.01 10.56 -12.58
C GLU A 179 -5.51 9.35 -13.40
N ASN A 180 -4.25 9.43 -13.85
CA ASN A 180 -3.59 8.39 -14.64
C ASN A 180 -3.30 7.13 -13.81
N TYR A 181 -2.92 6.03 -14.48
CA TYR A 181 -2.36 4.85 -13.83
C TYR A 181 -1.07 5.17 -13.10
N ASP A 182 -1.00 4.74 -11.84
CA ASP A 182 0.13 5.05 -10.98
C ASP A 182 0.94 3.81 -10.59
N TYR A 183 1.99 3.54 -11.37
CA TYR A 183 2.96 2.49 -11.07
C TYR A 183 3.69 2.67 -9.73
N ARG A 184 3.65 3.87 -9.13
CA ARG A 184 4.28 4.20 -7.86
C ARG A 184 3.28 4.28 -6.70
N SER A 185 2.04 3.89 -6.93
CA SER A 185 1.02 3.89 -5.89
C SER A 185 1.41 2.93 -4.79
N ILE A 186 1.17 3.34 -3.54
CA ILE A 186 1.25 2.42 -2.39
C ILE A 186 0.28 1.25 -2.53
N MET A 187 -0.79 1.41 -3.34
CA MET A 187 -1.81 0.40 -3.61
C MET A 187 -1.48 -0.53 -4.78
N HIS A 188 -0.29 -0.45 -5.36
CA HIS A 188 0.10 -1.34 -6.45
C HIS A 188 0.86 -2.54 -5.91
N TYR A 189 0.44 -3.75 -6.27
CA TYR A 189 1.18 -4.97 -5.97
C TYR A 189 2.58 -5.01 -6.60
N ASP A 190 3.48 -5.77 -5.98
CA ASP A 190 4.78 -6.07 -6.54
C ASP A 190 4.68 -6.95 -7.79
N SER A 191 5.73 -6.92 -8.63
CA SER A 191 5.74 -7.63 -9.91
C SER A 191 5.68 -9.15 -9.78
N THR A 192 5.96 -9.70 -8.61
CA THR A 192 6.07 -11.12 -8.29
C THR A 192 4.98 -11.62 -7.34
N ALA A 193 3.96 -10.79 -7.08
CA ALA A 193 2.89 -11.11 -6.15
C ALA A 193 2.28 -12.47 -6.51
N PHE A 194 2.09 -13.34 -5.51
CA PHE A 194 1.54 -14.70 -5.69
C PHE A 194 2.25 -15.55 -6.76
N SER A 195 3.54 -15.31 -7.02
CA SER A 195 4.31 -16.10 -7.98
C SER A 195 4.54 -17.53 -7.51
N ARG A 196 4.34 -18.50 -8.42
CA ARG A 196 4.61 -19.92 -8.17
C ARG A 196 6.05 -20.33 -8.40
N ASN A 197 6.81 -19.50 -9.11
CA ASN A 197 8.13 -19.84 -9.65
C ASN A 197 9.17 -18.74 -9.45
N GLY A 198 8.84 -17.71 -8.64
CA GLY A 198 9.70 -16.54 -8.40
C GLY A 198 9.83 -15.60 -9.59
N GLN A 199 9.14 -15.87 -10.71
CA GLN A 199 9.11 -14.97 -11.87
C GLN A 199 7.98 -13.97 -11.73
N ASN A 200 8.02 -12.91 -12.54
CA ASN A 200 7.00 -11.87 -12.54
C ASN A 200 5.62 -12.44 -12.89
N THR A 201 4.64 -12.16 -12.05
CA THR A 201 3.21 -12.33 -12.31
C THR A 201 2.60 -11.08 -12.95
N MET A 202 3.24 -9.92 -12.80
CA MET A 202 2.88 -8.67 -13.47
C MET A 202 4.09 -7.99 -14.08
N GLU A 203 3.92 -7.48 -15.29
CA GLU A 203 4.93 -6.68 -15.99
C GLU A 203 4.30 -5.39 -16.49
N ALA A 204 4.94 -4.24 -16.29
CA ALA A 204 4.47 -3.01 -16.87
C ALA A 204 4.65 -3.01 -18.39
N VAL A 205 3.69 -2.45 -19.12
CA VAL A 205 3.77 -2.24 -20.57
C VAL A 205 5.01 -1.43 -20.91
N ASP A 206 5.24 -0.33 -20.18
CA ASP A 206 6.55 0.31 -20.14
C ASP A 206 7.44 -0.40 -19.12
N LYS A 207 8.32 -1.27 -19.63
CA LYS A 207 9.18 -2.17 -18.85
C LYS A 207 10.02 -1.48 -17.77
N ARG A 208 10.27 -0.17 -17.89
CA ARG A 208 10.99 0.62 -16.87
C ARG A 208 10.25 0.67 -15.54
N PHE A 209 8.94 0.44 -15.55
CA PHE A 209 8.11 0.44 -14.35
C PHE A 209 7.89 -0.94 -13.74
N THR A 210 8.33 -2.04 -14.38
CA THR A 210 8.18 -3.39 -13.81
C THR A 210 8.90 -3.55 -12.47
N THR A 211 10.05 -2.88 -12.28
CA THR A 211 10.77 -2.89 -11.00
C THR A 211 10.33 -1.78 -10.04
N VAL A 212 9.34 -0.97 -10.44
CA VAL A 212 8.84 0.18 -9.66
C VAL A 212 7.53 -0.17 -8.95
N ILE A 213 6.71 -1.02 -9.56
CA ILE A 213 5.46 -1.48 -8.95
C ILE A 213 5.73 -2.24 -7.65
N GLY A 214 4.93 -1.98 -6.62
CA GLY A 214 5.08 -2.59 -5.29
C GLY A 214 6.29 -2.14 -4.47
N SER A 215 7.09 -1.18 -4.93
CA SER A 215 8.27 -0.69 -4.20
C SER A 215 8.00 0.60 -3.40
N ALA A 216 6.75 1.00 -3.23
CA ALA A 216 6.38 2.27 -2.62
C ALA A 216 6.52 2.20 -1.08
N LEU A 217 7.14 3.22 -0.49
CA LEU A 217 7.31 3.34 0.97
C LEU A 217 6.37 4.39 1.60
N LYS A 218 5.61 5.10 0.76
CA LYS A 218 4.75 6.23 1.13
C LYS A 218 3.74 6.50 0.02
N LEU A 219 2.71 7.28 0.34
CA LEU A 219 1.74 7.77 -0.63
C LEU A 219 2.43 8.49 -1.79
N SER A 220 2.06 8.10 -3.01
CA SER A 220 2.46 8.80 -4.21
C SER A 220 1.78 10.17 -4.31
N VAL A 221 2.25 11.01 -5.24
CA VAL A 221 1.59 12.27 -5.56
C VAL A 221 0.16 12.05 -6.09
N ILE A 222 -0.08 10.95 -6.82
CA ILE A 222 -1.40 10.63 -7.35
C ILE A 222 -2.29 10.08 -6.23
N ASP A 223 -1.77 9.22 -5.34
CA ASP A 223 -2.49 8.74 -4.15
C ASP A 223 -3.02 9.90 -3.31
N ILE A 224 -2.15 10.88 -3.00
CA ILE A 224 -2.50 12.08 -2.23
C ILE A 224 -3.65 12.86 -2.89
N LYS A 225 -3.59 13.07 -4.20
CA LYS A 225 -4.65 13.78 -4.92
C LYS A 225 -5.96 13.01 -4.91
N LYS A 226 -5.90 11.70 -5.20
CA LYS A 226 -7.05 10.80 -5.19
C LYS A 226 -7.74 10.87 -3.83
N VAL A 227 -6.99 10.76 -2.73
CA VAL A 227 -7.52 10.93 -1.36
C VAL A 227 -8.19 12.29 -1.20
N ILE A 228 -7.54 13.40 -1.59
CA ILE A 228 -8.08 14.75 -1.44
C ILE A 228 -9.43 14.94 -2.18
N ILE A 229 -9.54 14.36 -3.38
CA ILE A 229 -10.79 14.37 -4.16
C ILE A 229 -11.84 13.51 -3.46
N GLN A 230 -11.46 12.33 -2.97
CA GLN A 230 -12.35 11.32 -2.40
C GLN A 230 -13.10 11.84 -1.17
N VAL A 231 -12.37 12.37 -0.19
CA VAL A 231 -12.96 12.97 1.02
C VAL A 231 -13.46 14.39 0.80
N SER A 232 -13.41 14.90 -0.44
CA SER A 232 -13.88 16.24 -0.82
C SER A 232 -13.33 17.33 0.11
N CYS A 233 -12.01 17.31 0.33
CA CYS A 233 -11.33 18.28 1.19
C CYS A 233 -11.56 19.72 0.67
N ARG A 234 -12.60 20.41 1.13
CA ARG A 234 -13.01 21.71 0.57
C ARG A 234 -11.86 22.73 0.49
N LYS A 235 -10.98 22.75 1.49
CA LYS A 235 -9.83 23.68 1.54
C LYS A 235 -8.62 23.23 0.68
N LEU A 236 -8.29 21.94 0.64
CA LEU A 236 -7.14 21.43 -0.12
C LEU A 236 -7.43 21.27 -1.62
N ALA A 237 -8.66 20.88 -1.98
CA ALA A 237 -9.07 20.75 -3.37
C ALA A 237 -8.93 22.11 -4.11
N GLU A 238 -9.38 23.20 -3.50
CA GLU A 238 -9.21 24.56 -4.07
C GLU A 238 -7.74 24.95 -4.27
N PHE A 239 -6.84 24.54 -3.37
CA PHE A 239 -5.40 24.83 -3.49
C PHE A 239 -4.75 24.03 -4.63
N LEU A 240 -5.07 22.74 -4.77
CA LEU A 240 -4.58 21.89 -5.86
C LEU A 240 -5.07 22.39 -7.24
N TYR A 241 -6.36 22.71 -7.36
CA TYR A 241 -6.91 23.26 -8.60
C TYR A 241 -6.29 24.62 -8.97
N LYS A 242 -6.02 25.49 -8.00
CA LYS A 242 -5.32 26.78 -8.23
C LYS A 242 -3.86 26.60 -8.66
N CYS A 243 -3.14 25.59 -8.13
CA CYS A 243 -1.77 25.28 -8.53
C CYS A 243 -1.68 24.71 -9.96
N GLN A 244 -2.62 23.85 -10.37
CA GLN A 244 -2.67 23.35 -11.75
C GLN A 244 -2.95 24.46 -12.77
N ALA A 245 -3.83 25.41 -12.43
CA ALA A 245 -4.07 26.60 -13.25
C ALA A 245 -2.81 27.49 -13.39
N ARG A 246 -1.97 27.56 -12.35
CA ARG A 246 -0.68 28.28 -12.41
C ARG A 246 0.38 27.56 -13.24
N LYS A 247 0.45 26.22 -13.22
CA LYS A 247 1.39 25.43 -14.06
C LYS A 247 1.12 25.58 -15.56
N LYS A 248 -0.14 25.78 -15.97
CA LYS A 248 -0.47 26.10 -17.39
C LYS A 248 0.09 27.45 -17.87
N LYS A 249 0.50 28.35 -16.96
CA LYS A 249 0.92 29.72 -17.28
C LYS A 249 2.43 29.94 -17.26
N ILE A 250 3.24 28.93 -16.94
CA ILE A 250 4.71 29.05 -16.96
C ILE A 250 5.27 27.99 -17.92
N LEU A 251 5.36 28.38 -19.19
CA LEU A 251 6.22 27.74 -20.19
C LEU A 251 7.37 28.71 -20.47
N ARG A 252 8.60 28.19 -20.39
CA ARG A 252 9.93 28.83 -20.56
C ARG A 252 10.60 29.31 -19.27
N VAL A 253 11.32 28.40 -18.62
CA VAL A 253 12.67 28.70 -18.11
C VAL A 253 13.57 27.48 -18.40
N THR A 254 14.72 27.78 -18.98
CA THR A 254 15.82 26.91 -19.39
C THR A 254 16.46 26.14 -18.24
N ALA A 255 16.89 24.92 -18.54
CA ALA A 255 17.58 24.02 -17.63
C ALA A 255 19.00 24.50 -17.32
N THR A 256 19.37 24.46 -16.03
CA THR A 256 20.76 24.44 -15.59
C THR A 256 20.90 23.43 -14.45
N THR A 257 21.79 22.48 -14.68
CA THR A 257 22.22 21.40 -13.79
C THR A 257 23.11 21.92 -12.66
N PRO A 258 23.09 21.29 -11.48
CA PRO A 258 24.29 21.22 -10.64
C PRO A 258 24.70 19.76 -10.37
N SER A 259 26.00 19.51 -10.51
CA SER A 259 26.70 18.35 -10.00
C SER A 259 26.99 18.51 -8.51
N THR A 260 26.90 17.42 -7.74
CA THR A 260 27.60 17.29 -6.46
C THR A 260 28.15 15.88 -6.33
N GLN A 261 29.47 15.80 -6.21
CA GLN A 261 30.23 14.63 -5.81
C GLN A 261 29.94 14.32 -4.35
N ASN A 262 29.88 13.04 -3.98
CA ASN A 262 30.13 12.60 -2.61
C ASN A 262 31.06 11.39 -2.62
N THR A 263 32.04 11.49 -1.75
CA THR A 263 33.16 10.58 -1.49
C THR A 263 32.70 9.27 -0.84
N GLU A 264 33.12 8.15 -1.41
CA GLU A 264 32.92 6.80 -0.89
C GLU A 264 33.96 6.47 0.19
N THR A 265 33.48 5.98 1.33
CA THR A 265 34.26 5.19 2.29
C THR A 265 33.86 3.72 2.13
N PRO A 266 34.79 2.75 2.21
CA PRO A 266 34.49 1.36 1.86
C PRO A 266 33.62 0.74 2.96
N GLN A 267 32.38 0.44 2.60
CA GLN A 267 31.39 -0.16 3.50
C GLN A 267 31.67 -1.66 3.60
N LEU A 268 32.05 -2.11 4.79
CA LEU A 268 32.19 -3.54 5.09
C LEU A 268 30.81 -4.20 4.91
N CYS A 269 30.73 -5.32 4.19
CA CYS A 269 29.46 -6.01 3.94
C CYS A 269 29.03 -6.77 5.20
N GLU A 270 28.19 -6.13 5.98
CA GLU A 270 27.55 -6.67 7.17
C GLU A 270 26.03 -6.56 7.00
N ASP A 271 25.28 -7.48 7.61
CA ASP A 271 23.84 -7.33 7.70
C ASP A 271 23.50 -6.14 8.59
N GLU A 272 22.55 -5.31 8.15
CA GLU A 272 22.07 -4.14 8.90
C GLU A 272 21.24 -4.55 10.13
N PHE A 273 20.61 -5.74 10.09
CA PHE A 273 19.76 -6.28 11.15
C PHE A 273 20.27 -7.64 11.67
N ALA A 274 20.26 -7.90 12.98
CA ALA A 274 20.71 -9.21 13.48
C ALA A 274 19.73 -10.36 13.18
N ASP A 275 18.46 -10.04 12.94
CA ASP A 275 17.42 -11.04 12.65
C ASP A 275 17.43 -11.50 11.19
N CYS A 276 18.34 -10.96 10.38
CA CYS A 276 18.50 -11.34 8.98
C CYS A 276 18.59 -12.87 8.82
N ALA A 277 19.33 -13.56 9.72
CA ALA A 277 19.44 -15.02 9.74
C ALA A 277 18.10 -15.75 9.96
N TYR A 278 17.16 -15.17 10.71
CA TYR A 278 15.82 -15.73 10.93
C TYR A 278 14.94 -15.59 9.69
N PHE A 279 15.12 -14.51 8.94
CA PHE A 279 14.39 -14.22 7.72
C PHE A 279 15.14 -14.68 6.46
N GLU A 280 16.15 -15.56 6.56
CA GLU A 280 16.91 -16.08 5.41
C GLU A 280 15.98 -16.63 4.31
N GLU A 281 14.87 -17.27 4.69
CA GLU A 281 13.89 -17.77 3.72
C GLU A 281 13.26 -16.65 2.87
N TYR A 282 13.16 -15.44 3.41
CA TYR A 282 12.63 -14.25 2.74
C TYR A 282 13.63 -13.64 1.76
N CYS A 283 14.94 -13.95 1.86
CA CYS A 283 15.89 -13.66 0.79
C CYS A 283 15.49 -14.32 -0.54
N ARG A 284 14.74 -15.44 -0.48
CA ARG A 284 14.25 -16.19 -1.65
C ARG A 284 12.77 -15.93 -1.95
N ARG A 285 12.06 -15.19 -1.09
CA ARG A 285 10.66 -14.79 -1.30
C ARG A 285 10.62 -13.44 -1.98
N ALA A 286 10.15 -13.40 -3.22
CA ALA A 286 10.31 -12.25 -4.09
C ALA A 286 9.72 -10.93 -3.56
N SER A 287 8.64 -10.99 -2.77
CA SER A 287 8.02 -9.83 -2.10
C SER A 287 8.88 -9.19 -1.01
N PHE A 288 9.83 -9.93 -0.43
CA PHE A 288 10.74 -9.43 0.61
C PHE A 288 12.20 -9.49 0.19
N ALA A 289 12.53 -10.20 -0.89
CA ALA A 289 13.89 -10.39 -1.37
C ALA A 289 14.59 -9.07 -1.65
N HIS A 290 13.90 -8.03 -2.14
CA HIS A 290 14.53 -6.72 -2.35
C HIS A 290 14.93 -6.05 -1.02
N ILE A 291 14.03 -6.07 -0.03
CA ILE A 291 14.26 -5.51 1.30
C ILE A 291 15.36 -6.31 2.02
N MET A 292 15.27 -7.63 1.95
CA MET A 292 16.25 -8.56 2.49
C MET A 292 17.62 -8.41 1.80
N ASN A 293 17.68 -8.22 0.49
CA ASN A 293 18.97 -7.99 -0.19
C ASN A 293 19.57 -6.62 0.11
N LEU A 294 18.74 -5.61 0.41
CA LEU A 294 19.19 -4.25 0.71
C LEU A 294 19.72 -4.15 2.14
N HIS A 295 19.02 -4.75 3.11
CA HIS A 295 19.32 -4.60 4.52
C HIS A 295 19.95 -5.84 5.17
N CYS A 296 19.87 -6.99 4.51
CA CYS A 296 20.50 -8.25 4.93
C CYS A 296 21.43 -8.83 3.83
N PRO A 297 22.36 -8.03 3.27
CA PRO A 297 23.18 -8.45 2.14
C PRO A 297 24.14 -9.60 2.47
N PHE A 298 24.56 -9.76 3.73
CA PHE A 298 25.41 -10.87 4.18
C PHE A 298 24.58 -12.17 4.29
N THR A 299 23.44 -12.14 4.97
CA THR A 299 22.55 -13.30 5.08
C THR A 299 21.99 -13.74 3.71
N CYS A 300 21.66 -12.79 2.83
CA CYS A 300 21.14 -13.10 1.49
C CYS A 300 22.23 -13.41 0.46
N ASN A 301 23.49 -13.55 0.89
CA ASN A 301 24.65 -13.83 0.04
C ASN A 301 24.84 -12.82 -1.12
N GLN A 302 24.44 -11.56 -0.92
CA GLN A 302 24.56 -10.47 -1.90
C GLN A 302 25.83 -9.64 -1.75
N CYS A 303 26.72 -9.97 -0.80
CA CYS A 303 28.01 -9.31 -0.61
C CYS A 303 28.96 -9.33 -1.83
N SER A 304 28.65 -10.12 -2.86
CA SER A 304 29.38 -10.13 -4.14
C SER A 304 29.08 -8.92 -5.03
N GLN A 305 28.06 -8.11 -4.72
CA GLN A 305 27.71 -6.88 -5.44
C GLN A 305 28.47 -5.62 -4.95
N PHE A 306 29.25 -5.73 -3.87
CA PHE A 306 29.96 -4.62 -3.21
C PHE A 306 31.50 -4.72 -3.29
N LYS A 307 32.04 -5.35 -4.34
CA LYS A 307 33.49 -5.37 -4.66
C LYS A 307 33.85 -4.33 -5.71
#